data_AF-A0A3D4TFJ8-F1
#
_entry.id   AF-A0A3D4TFJ8-F1
#
_cell.length_a   1.000
_cell.length_b   1.000
_cell.length_c   1.000
_cell.angle_alpha   90.00
_cell.angle_beta   90.00
_cell.angle_gamma   90.00
#
_symmetry.space_group_name_H-M   'P 1'
#
loop_
_entity.id
_entity.type
_entity.pdbx_description
1 polymer ?
#
loop_
_entity_poly.entity_id
_entity_poly.type
_entity_poly.pdbx_seq_one_letter_code
_entity_poly.pdbx_strand_id
1 'polypeptide(L)'
;MENLYANYDYRNQLYYVTAPQDGQIAKARKAGIGEMVKEGDMLVEIIPDKIKYAVEMFVSPMDLPLISKGQKVRFIFDGFPVIVFSGWPQASYGTFGGVVYAVEKSVSSNGKFRVLV
;
A
#
# COMPACT_ATOMS: atom_id res chain seq x y z
N MET A 1 -17.57 -41.22 11.30
CA MET A 1 -17.53 -40.96 9.84
C MET A 1 -17.28 -39.50 9.50
N GLU A 2 -17.70 -38.55 10.34
CA GLU A 2 -17.47 -37.11 10.14
C GLU A 2 -15.99 -36.71 9.97
N ASN A 3 -15.10 -37.31 10.76
CA ASN A 3 -13.67 -36.98 10.74
C ASN A 3 -12.96 -37.38 9.43
N LEU A 4 -13.33 -38.52 8.82
CA LEU A 4 -12.76 -38.95 7.54
C LEU A 4 -13.23 -38.03 6.41
N TYR A 5 -14.52 -37.71 6.37
CA TYR A 5 -15.08 -36.78 5.39
C TYR A 5 -14.45 -35.38 5.48
N ALA A 6 -14.28 -34.84 6.69
CA ALA A 6 -13.62 -33.56 6.89
C ALA A 6 -12.15 -33.54 6.41
N ASN A 7 -11.43 -34.64 6.61
CA ASN A 7 -10.05 -34.77 6.11
C ASN A 7 -9.97 -34.82 4.58
N TYR A 8 -10.92 -35.48 3.92
CA TYR A 8 -10.97 -35.49 2.45
C TYR A 8 -11.30 -34.11 1.88
N ASP A 9 -12.24 -33.39 2.50
CA ASP A 9 -12.61 -32.05 2.08
C ASP A 9 -11.44 -31.05 2.23
N TYR A 10 -10.73 -31.11 3.36
CA TYR A 10 -9.56 -30.25 3.60
C TYR A 10 -8.43 -30.51 2.59
N ARG A 11 -8.19 -31.76 2.21
CA ARG A 11 -7.16 -32.09 1.19
C ARG A 11 -7.54 -31.58 -0.19
N ASN A 12 -8.82 -31.60 -0.53
CA ASN A 12 -9.29 -31.12 -1.82
C ASN A 12 -9.09 -29.59 -1.96
N GLN A 13 -9.22 -28.85 -0.86
CA GLN A 13 -8.98 -27.41 -0.84
C GLN A 13 -7.50 -27.04 -1.07
N LEU A 14 -6.56 -27.94 -0.76
CA LEU A 14 -5.12 -27.72 -0.97
C LEU A 14 -4.68 -27.84 -2.44
N TYR A 15 -5.56 -28.30 -3.35
CA TYR A 15 -5.23 -28.38 -4.78
C TYR A 15 -5.28 -27.01 -5.48
N TYR A 16 -5.89 -26.01 -4.85
CA TYR A 16 -6.05 -24.67 -5.42
C TYR A 16 -5.47 -23.62 -4.49
N VAL A 17 -4.61 -22.77 -5.04
CA VAL A 17 -4.21 -21.53 -4.37
C VAL A 17 -5.10 -20.42 -4.89
N THR A 18 -5.96 -19.88 -4.02
CA THR A 18 -6.86 -18.77 -4.34
C THR A 18 -6.18 -17.43 -4.05
N ALA A 19 -6.56 -16.40 -4.81
CA ALA A 19 -6.09 -15.05 -4.56
C ALA A 19 -6.66 -14.53 -3.23
N PRO A 20 -5.85 -13.92 -2.35
CA PRO A 20 -6.33 -13.37 -1.08
C PRO A 20 -7.10 -12.05 -1.24
N GLN A 21 -7.03 -11.41 -2.42
CA GLN A 21 -7.67 -10.15 -2.73
C GLN A 21 -7.91 -10.01 -4.24
N ASP A 22 -8.91 -9.23 -4.62
CA ASP A 22 -9.18 -8.86 -6.01
C ASP A 22 -8.05 -7.96 -6.54
N GLY A 23 -7.63 -8.18 -7.78
CA GLY A 23 -6.54 -7.41 -8.37
C GLY A 23 -6.04 -7.95 -9.71
N GLN A 24 -5.08 -7.25 -10.27
CA GLN A 24 -4.35 -7.65 -11.47
C GLN A 24 -3.05 -8.38 -11.10
N ILE A 25 -2.74 -9.46 -11.81
CA ILE A 25 -1.43 -10.12 -11.71
C ILE A 25 -0.38 -9.22 -12.36
N ALA A 26 0.51 -8.66 -11.56
CA ALA A 26 1.65 -7.85 -12.02
C ALA A 26 2.83 -8.71 -12.42
N LYS A 27 3.01 -9.84 -11.73
CA LYS A 27 4.10 -10.77 -12.01
C LYS A 27 3.73 -12.19 -11.61
N ALA A 28 4.02 -13.13 -12.49
CA ALA A 28 3.98 -14.56 -12.17
C ALA A 28 5.42 -15.05 -11.97
N ARG A 29 5.72 -15.55 -10.77
CA ARG A 29 7.05 -16.04 -10.37
C ARG A 29 7.19 -17.54 -10.60
N LYS A 30 6.12 -18.29 -10.36
CA LYS A 30 6.01 -19.73 -10.63
C LYS A 30 4.74 -19.98 -11.44
N ALA A 31 4.91 -20.28 -12.72
CA ALA A 31 3.82 -20.39 -13.68
C ALA A 31 4.01 -21.56 -14.67
N GLY A 32 5.11 -22.30 -14.56
CA GLY A 32 5.36 -23.45 -15.41
C GLY A 32 4.41 -24.60 -15.08
N ILE A 33 3.85 -25.23 -16.11
CA ILE A 33 3.09 -26.47 -15.93
C ILE A 33 4.05 -27.53 -15.37
N GLY A 34 3.68 -28.15 -14.26
CA GLY A 34 4.52 -29.16 -13.59
C GLY A 34 5.66 -28.58 -12.74
N GLU A 35 5.70 -27.26 -12.55
CA GLU A 35 6.69 -26.62 -11.69
C GLU A 35 6.43 -26.97 -10.21
N MET A 36 7.47 -27.40 -9.49
CA MET A 36 7.35 -27.71 -8.07
C MET A 36 7.30 -26.45 -7.21
N VAL A 37 6.31 -26.41 -6.32
CA VAL A 37 6.11 -25.37 -5.33
C VAL A 37 6.24 -25.95 -3.92
N LYS A 38 6.69 -25.14 -2.98
CA LYS A 38 6.81 -25.44 -1.56
C LYS A 38 6.02 -24.42 -0.75
N GLU A 39 5.71 -24.77 0.48
CA GLU A 39 5.08 -23.83 1.42
C GLU A 39 5.95 -22.57 1.57
N GLY A 40 5.30 -21.40 1.49
CA GLY A 40 5.97 -20.11 1.53
C GLY A 40 6.49 -19.61 0.17
N ASP A 41 6.38 -20.39 -0.90
CA ASP A 41 6.77 -19.91 -2.23
C ASP A 41 5.89 -18.77 -2.72
N MET A 42 6.52 -17.70 -3.20
CA MET A 42 5.83 -16.62 -3.89
C MET A 42 5.42 -17.07 -5.30
N LEU A 43 4.13 -17.27 -5.54
CA LEU A 43 3.60 -17.71 -6.84
C LEU A 43 3.35 -16.53 -7.79
N VAL A 44 2.59 -15.54 -7.31
CA VAL A 44 2.18 -14.36 -8.07
C VAL A 44 2.22 -13.11 -7.21
N GLU A 45 2.40 -11.98 -7.87
CA GLU A 45 2.29 -10.64 -7.30
C GLU A 45 0.98 -10.01 -7.79
N ILE A 46 0.10 -9.65 -6.86
CA ILE A 46 -1.24 -9.12 -7.15
C ILE A 46 -1.26 -7.64 -6.78
N ILE A 47 -1.52 -6.78 -7.76
CA ILE A 47 -1.82 -5.36 -7.53
C ILE A 47 -3.33 -5.24 -7.30
N PRO A 48 -3.80 -4.75 -6.15
CA PRO A 48 -5.23 -4.66 -5.87
C PRO A 48 -5.94 -3.70 -6.81
N ASP A 49 -7.18 -4.02 -7.22
CA ASP A 49 -7.98 -3.12 -8.07
C ASP A 49 -8.40 -1.84 -7.32
N LYS A 50 -8.61 -1.97 -6.01
CA LYS A 50 -9.00 -0.87 -5.13
C LYS A 50 -7.80 -0.36 -4.35
N ILE A 51 -7.02 0.50 -5.00
CA ILE A 51 -5.86 1.14 -4.37
C ILE A 51 -6.30 2.38 -3.61
N LYS A 52 -5.93 2.45 -2.32
CA LYS A 52 -5.91 3.71 -1.58
C LYS A 52 -4.50 4.26 -1.64
N TYR A 53 -4.32 5.29 -2.46
CA TYR A 53 -3.03 6.00 -2.50
C TYR A 53 -2.77 6.67 -1.16
N ALA A 54 -1.53 6.55 -0.70
CA ALA A 54 -1.04 7.19 0.50
C ALA A 54 0.36 7.75 0.23
N VAL A 55 0.71 8.81 0.94
CA VAL A 55 2.04 9.42 0.89
C VAL A 55 2.71 9.24 2.24
N GLU A 56 3.94 8.77 2.22
CA GLU A 56 4.81 8.77 3.39
C GLU A 56 5.62 10.06 3.39
N MET A 57 5.40 10.88 4.41
CA MET A 57 6.24 12.06 4.65
C MET A 57 7.10 11.83 5.89
N PHE A 58 8.34 12.33 5.85
CA PHE A 58 9.29 12.22 6.96
C PHE A 58 9.55 13.58 7.57
N VAL A 59 9.13 13.75 8.82
CA VAL A 59 9.12 15.02 9.54
C VAL A 59 10.21 15.04 10.60
N SER A 60 10.94 16.14 10.69
CA SER A 60 11.98 16.36 11.70
C SER A 60 11.37 16.32 13.12
N PRO A 61 12.11 15.87 14.15
CA PRO A 61 11.61 15.88 15.54
C PRO A 61 11.12 17.26 16.01
N MET A 62 11.79 18.33 15.58
CA MET A 62 11.43 19.72 15.92
C MET A 62 10.09 20.17 15.32
N ASP A 63 9.73 19.64 14.14
CA ASP A 63 8.52 20.01 13.41
C ASP A 63 7.33 19.10 13.76
N LEU A 64 7.57 17.95 14.42
CA LEU A 64 6.55 16.99 14.79
C LEU A 64 5.35 17.59 15.56
N PRO A 65 5.55 18.53 16.51
CA PRO A 65 4.42 19.17 17.22
C PRO A 65 3.50 19.98 16.32
N LEU A 66 3.95 20.36 15.12
CA LEU A 66 3.17 21.14 14.14
C LEU A 66 2.29 20.26 13.25
N ILE A 67 2.37 18.94 13.40
CA ILE A 67 1.64 17.96 12.58
C ILE A 67 0.62 17.23 13.45
N SER A 68 -0.63 17.22 13.00
CA SER A 68 -1.74 16.54 13.68
C SER A 68 -2.57 15.69 12.72
N LYS A 69 -3.12 14.59 13.23
CA LYS A 69 -4.09 13.78 12.49
C LYS A 69 -5.28 14.65 12.05
N GLY A 70 -5.73 14.48 10.81
CA GLY A 70 -6.81 15.26 10.19
C GLY A 70 -6.34 16.56 9.54
N GLN A 71 -5.07 16.93 9.68
CA GLN A 71 -4.53 18.13 9.04
C GLN A 71 -4.47 17.96 7.51
N LYS A 72 -4.95 18.98 6.80
CA LYS A 72 -4.87 19.02 5.34
C LYS A 72 -3.45 19.35 4.90
N VAL A 73 -2.97 18.64 3.90
CA VAL A 73 -1.65 18.89 3.29
C VAL A 73 -1.76 18.93 1.78
N ARG A 74 -0.77 19.54 1.13
CA ARG A 74 -0.63 19.61 -0.31
C ARG A 74 0.73 19.06 -0.70
N PHE A 75 0.74 18.24 -1.75
CA PHE A 75 1.95 17.66 -2.32
C PHE A 75 2.21 18.23 -3.70
N ILE A 76 3.49 18.40 -3.99
CA ILE A 76 4.04 18.58 -5.32
C ILE A 76 5.06 17.46 -5.48
N PHE A 77 5.00 16.74 -6.59
CA PHE A 77 5.93 15.66 -6.90
C PHE A 77 6.87 16.13 -8.01
N ASP A 78 8.16 15.89 -7.82
CA ASP A 78 9.15 16.08 -8.87
C ASP A 78 8.79 15.20 -10.08
N GLY A 79 8.88 15.77 -11.27
CA GLY A 79 8.48 15.10 -12.52
C GLY A 79 7.00 15.25 -12.90
N PHE A 80 6.17 15.88 -12.05
CA PHE A 80 4.83 16.34 -12.42
C PHE A 80 4.82 17.85 -12.69
N PRO A 81 4.30 18.34 -13.84
CA PRO A 81 4.27 19.77 -14.12
C PRO A 81 3.32 20.48 -13.14
N VAL A 82 3.77 21.60 -12.58
CA VAL A 82 2.98 22.41 -11.63
C VAL A 82 2.94 23.86 -12.08
N ILE A 83 1.74 24.44 -12.12
CA ILE A 83 1.55 25.88 -12.16
C ILE A 83 0.79 26.29 -10.90
N VAL A 84 1.39 27.19 -10.12
CA VAL A 84 0.81 27.71 -8.88
C VAL A 84 0.47 29.19 -9.06
N PHE A 85 -0.80 29.54 -8.89
CA PHE A 85 -1.25 30.93 -8.81
C PHE A 85 -1.49 31.32 -7.36
N SER A 86 -0.75 32.32 -6.86
CA SER A 86 -0.99 32.87 -5.53
C SER A 86 -2.37 33.53 -5.49
N GLY A 87 -3.16 33.23 -4.45
CA GLY A 87 -4.51 33.75 -4.27
C GLY A 87 -5.65 32.98 -4.98
N TRP A 88 -5.34 32.04 -5.89
CA TRP A 88 -6.35 31.27 -6.64
C TRP A 88 -6.05 29.77 -6.65
N PRO A 89 -6.25 29.05 -5.52
CA PRO A 89 -5.84 27.65 -5.40
C PRO A 89 -6.54 26.69 -6.36
N GLN A 90 -7.76 27.03 -6.81
CA GLN A 90 -8.53 26.21 -7.76
C GLN A 90 -8.02 26.31 -9.20
N ALA A 91 -7.24 27.35 -9.52
CA ALA A 91 -6.61 27.53 -10.83
C ALA A 91 -5.21 26.90 -10.90
N SER A 92 -4.67 26.46 -9.78
CA SER A 92 -3.37 25.78 -9.70
C SER A 92 -3.52 24.30 -10.08
N TYR A 93 -2.67 23.80 -10.98
CA TYR A 93 -2.62 22.38 -11.37
C TYR A 93 -1.29 21.75 -10.97
N GLY A 94 -1.29 20.42 -10.82
CA GLY A 94 -0.09 19.66 -10.42
C GLY A 94 0.14 19.60 -8.90
N THR A 95 -0.83 20.05 -8.09
CA THR A 95 -0.81 19.87 -6.63
C THR A 95 -1.83 18.83 -6.18
N PHE A 96 -1.42 17.91 -5.32
CA PHE A 96 -2.26 16.82 -4.82
C PHE A 96 -2.66 17.09 -3.38
N GLY A 97 -3.94 16.92 -3.05
CA GLY A 97 -4.43 17.09 -1.68
C GLY A 97 -4.32 15.79 -0.89
N GLY A 98 -4.02 15.89 0.40
CA GLY A 98 -4.04 14.77 1.33
C GLY A 98 -4.50 15.19 2.73
N VAL A 99 -4.76 14.20 3.58
CA VAL A 99 -5.13 14.42 4.98
C VAL A 99 -4.29 13.51 5.86
N VAL A 100 -3.59 14.07 6.85
CA VAL A 100 -2.77 13.27 7.75
C VAL A 100 -3.62 12.19 8.42
N TYR A 101 -3.39 10.94 8.07
CA TYR A 101 -4.11 9.79 8.60
C TYR A 101 -3.50 9.32 9.93
N ALA A 102 -2.16 9.30 10.01
CA ALA A 102 -1.43 8.87 11.19
C ALA A 102 -0.07 9.57 11.31
N VAL A 103 0.36 9.76 12.55
CA VAL A 103 1.70 10.23 12.91
C VAL A 103 2.33 9.13 13.75
N GLU A 104 3.45 8.56 13.29
CA GLU A 104 4.16 7.55 14.05
C GLU A 104 4.81 8.16 15.29
N LYS A 105 4.87 7.37 16.37
CA LYS A 105 5.54 7.76 17.62
C LYS A 105 6.99 7.31 17.68
N SER A 106 7.39 6.39 16.80
CA SER A 106 8.75 5.88 16.68
C SER A 106 9.53 6.66 15.64
N VAL A 107 10.81 6.87 15.92
CA VAL A 107 11.75 7.45 14.97
C VAL A 107 12.12 6.39 13.92
N SER A 108 12.02 6.74 12.64
CA SER A 108 12.44 5.90 11.52
C SER A 108 13.97 5.83 11.43
N SER A 109 14.50 4.90 10.64
CA SER A 109 15.95 4.70 10.46
C SER A 109 16.71 5.96 10.00
N ASN A 110 16.02 6.91 9.37
CA ASN A 110 16.57 8.20 8.93
C ASN A 110 16.55 9.30 10.01
N GLY A 111 16.19 9.00 11.26
CA GLY A 111 16.14 9.97 12.35
C GLY A 111 14.91 10.89 12.35
N LYS A 112 13.96 10.66 11.44
CA LYS A 112 12.71 11.44 11.30
C LYS A 112 11.50 10.61 11.72
N PHE A 113 10.37 11.26 11.94
CA PHE A 113 9.10 10.62 12.21
C PHE A 113 8.32 10.43 10.92
N ARG A 114 7.84 9.21 10.68
CA ARG A 114 6.97 8.92 9.54
C ARG A 114 5.56 9.41 9.83
N VAL A 115 5.01 10.14 8.87
CA VAL A 115 3.62 10.60 8.87
C VAL A 115 2.97 10.05 7.62
N LEU A 116 1.85 9.36 7.82
CA LEU A 116 1.06 8.78 6.75
C LEU A 116 -0.07 9.73 6.40
N VAL A 117 -0.15 10.09 5.12
CA VAL A 117 -1.17 10.98 4.56
C VAL A 117 -1.99 10.21 3.53
#